data_AF-A0A1J3IGK7-F1
#
_entry.id   AF-A0A1J3IGK7-F1
#
_cell.length_a   1.000
_cell.length_b   1.000
_cell.length_c   1.000
_cell.angle_alpha   90.00
_cell.angle_beta   90.00
_cell.angle_gamma   90.00
#
_symmetry.space_group_name_H-M   'P 1'
#
loop_
_entity.id
_entity.type
_entity.pdbx_description
1 polymer ?
#
loop_
_entity_poly.entity_id
_entity_poly.type
_entity_poly.pdbx_seq_one_letter_code
_entity_poly.pdbx_strand_id
1 'polypeptide(L)'
;STNQIHKAAMAINSSILSEMEIPDSYMATLPKCGKSSVGDSIYRSMNSSGRFFPEKLLDCLNIASEHEAVQLADRVEASMYTWRRKACLSNSKNSWNLVKDLMSNTERTDKNYVM
;
A
#
# COMPACT_ATOMS: atom_id res chain seq x y z
N SER A 1 12.77 7.45 -33.89
CA SER A 1 13.93 7.22 -33.00
C SER A 1 13.80 7.92 -31.65
N THR A 2 13.44 9.21 -31.56
CA THR A 2 13.35 9.98 -30.29
C THR A 2 12.37 9.42 -29.25
N ASN A 3 11.25 8.83 -29.66
CA ASN A 3 10.25 8.27 -28.73
C ASN A 3 10.81 7.10 -27.90
N GLN A 4 11.72 6.29 -28.47
CA GLN A 4 12.33 5.18 -27.74
C GLN A 4 13.32 5.65 -26.67
N ILE A 5 14.05 6.74 -26.93
CA ILE A 5 14.93 7.36 -25.95
C ILE A 5 14.10 7.91 -24.78
N HIS A 6 13.00 8.62 -25.08
CA HIS A 6 12.11 9.15 -24.05
C HIS A 6 11.48 8.03 -23.20
N LYS A 7 10.98 6.96 -23.83
CA LYS A 7 10.45 5.78 -23.12
C LYS A 7 11.49 5.12 -22.22
N ALA A 8 12.72 4.94 -22.72
CA ALA A 8 13.81 4.37 -21.93
C ALA A 8 14.16 5.26 -20.73
N ALA A 9 14.27 6.57 -20.93
CA ALA A 9 14.53 7.52 -19.84
C ALA A 9 13.40 7.52 -18.79
N MET A 10 12.14 7.51 -19.21
CA MET A 10 10.97 7.42 -18.31
C MET A 10 10.94 6.11 -17.52
N ALA A 11 11.27 4.99 -18.16
CA ALA A 11 11.34 3.68 -17.49
C ALA A 11 12.43 3.65 -16.42
N ILE A 12 13.62 4.20 -16.71
CA ILE A 12 14.71 4.32 -15.73
C ILE A 12 14.30 5.22 -14.57
N ASN A 13 13.74 6.40 -14.85
CA ASN A 13 13.30 7.33 -13.82
C ASN A 13 12.25 6.69 -12.90
N SER A 14 11.27 5.98 -13.48
CA SER A 14 10.24 5.27 -12.73
C SER A 14 10.82 4.17 -11.83
N SER A 15 11.79 3.40 -12.34
CA SER A 15 12.46 2.36 -11.55
C SER A 15 13.16 2.94 -10.33
N ILE A 16 13.98 3.98 -10.52
CA ILE A 16 14.73 4.61 -9.43
C ILE A 16 13.77 5.24 -8.40
N LEU A 17 12.73 5.95 -8.85
CA LEU A 17 11.72 6.53 -7.95
C LEU A 17 11.01 5.46 -7.10
N SER A 18 10.79 4.26 -7.64
CA SER A 18 10.15 3.16 -6.90
C SER A 18 11.02 2.55 -5.80
N GLU A 19 12.34 2.69 -5.91
CA GLU A 19 13.34 2.19 -4.95
C GLU A 19 13.66 3.22 -3.86
N MET A 20 13.36 4.50 -4.09
CA MET A 20 13.64 5.56 -3.13
C MET A 20 12.83 5.39 -1.83
N GLU A 21 13.47 5.69 -0.71
CA GLU A 21 12.79 5.74 0.59
C GLU A 21 11.79 6.91 0.60
N ILE A 22 10.61 6.64 1.15
CA ILE A 22 9.56 7.65 1.26
C ILE A 22 9.83 8.50 2.50
N PRO A 23 9.93 9.84 2.37
CA PRO A 23 10.24 10.71 3.50
C PRO A 23 9.21 10.61 4.64
N ASP A 24 9.69 10.60 5.89
CA ASP A 24 8.84 10.58 7.09
C ASP A 24 7.86 11.77 7.15
N SER A 25 8.29 12.92 6.64
CA SER A 25 7.46 14.12 6.56
C SER A 25 6.21 13.91 5.70
N TYR A 26 6.33 13.20 4.58
CA TYR A 26 5.19 12.81 3.74
C TYR A 26 4.35 11.75 4.45
N MET A 27 4.97 10.76 5.08
CA MET A 27 4.24 9.72 5.80
C MET A 27 3.38 10.25 6.94
N ALA A 28 3.80 11.34 7.57
CA ALA A 28 3.07 12.02 8.63
C ALA A 28 1.81 12.76 8.14
N THR A 29 1.76 13.15 6.86
CA THR A 29 0.59 13.82 6.26
C THR A 29 -0.47 12.83 5.76
N LEU A 30 -0.09 11.56 5.56
CA LEU A 30 -1.01 10.55 5.02
C LEU A 30 -2.13 10.17 6.00
N PRO A 31 -3.36 9.95 5.49
CA PRO A 31 -4.46 9.51 6.34
C PRO A 31 -4.23 8.10 6.89
N LYS A 32 -4.83 7.80 8.04
CA LYS A 32 -4.74 6.47 8.68
C LYS A 32 -5.44 5.36 7.88
N CYS A 33 -6.34 5.72 6.96
CA CYS A 33 -7.10 4.77 6.14
C CYS A 33 -6.99 5.15 4.67
N GLY A 34 -6.59 4.20 3.82
CA GLY A 34 -6.48 4.44 2.38
C GLY A 34 -7.81 4.85 1.76
N LYS A 35 -8.95 4.40 2.30
CA LYS A 35 -10.28 4.85 1.89
C LYS A 35 -10.44 6.39 1.98
N SER A 36 -9.81 7.03 2.95
CA SER A 36 -9.92 8.49 3.14
C SER A 36 -9.23 9.28 2.03
N SER A 37 -8.17 8.75 1.40
CA SER A 37 -7.51 9.46 0.28
C SER A 37 -8.36 9.37 -0.99
N VAL A 38 -8.80 8.18 -1.40
CA VAL A 38 -9.58 8.00 -2.65
C VAL A 38 -11.06 8.32 -2.53
N GLY A 39 -11.63 8.32 -1.32
CA GLY A 39 -13.06 8.53 -1.09
C GLY A 39 -13.92 7.31 -1.44
N ASP A 40 -15.21 7.42 -1.12
CA ASP A 40 -16.15 6.30 -1.17
C ASP A 40 -16.38 5.72 -2.56
N SER A 41 -16.51 6.58 -3.58
CA SER A 41 -16.81 6.14 -4.94
C SER A 41 -15.70 5.27 -5.52
N ILE A 42 -14.47 5.80 -5.50
CA ILE A 42 -13.29 5.09 -6.00
C ILE A 42 -13.00 3.84 -5.14
N TYR A 43 -13.14 3.94 -3.81
CA TYR A 43 -12.95 2.80 -2.92
C TYR A 43 -13.91 1.65 -3.25
N ARG A 44 -15.20 1.94 -3.47
CA ARG A 44 -16.18 0.92 -3.88
C ARG A 44 -15.82 0.28 -5.21
N SER A 45 -15.36 1.06 -6.18
CA SER A 45 -14.94 0.51 -7.48
C SER A 45 -13.74 -0.43 -7.37
N MET A 46 -12.77 -0.10 -6.51
CA MET A 46 -11.59 -0.96 -6.26
C MET A 46 -11.90 -2.19 -5.42
N ASN A 47 -12.80 -2.08 -4.44
CA ASN A 47 -13.13 -3.13 -3.47
C ASN A 47 -14.46 -3.84 -3.78
N SER A 48 -14.99 -3.66 -4.99
CA SER A 48 -16.22 -4.35 -5.41
C SER A 48 -15.97 -5.86 -5.48
N SER A 49 -16.96 -6.67 -5.10
CA SER A 49 -16.85 -8.14 -5.01
C SER A 49 -16.69 -8.87 -6.36
N GLY A 50 -16.28 -8.17 -7.41
CA GLY A 50 -16.08 -8.68 -8.76
C GLY A 50 -14.70 -8.35 -9.31
N ARG A 51 -14.47 -8.68 -10.59
CA ARG A 51 -13.22 -8.36 -11.26
C ARG A 51 -13.06 -6.85 -11.38
N PHE A 52 -11.92 -6.33 -10.92
CA PHE A 52 -11.55 -4.94 -11.10
C PHE A 52 -11.16 -4.67 -12.56
N PHE A 53 -11.65 -3.55 -13.10
CA PHE A 53 -11.32 -3.05 -14.43
C PHE A 53 -10.95 -1.57 -14.32
N PRO A 54 -9.65 -1.21 -14.44
CA PRO A 54 -9.20 0.16 -14.28
C PRO A 54 -9.80 1.11 -15.33
N GLU A 55 -10.05 0.61 -16.55
CA GLU A 55 -10.63 1.38 -17.64
C GLU A 55 -12.05 1.85 -17.27
N LYS A 56 -12.87 0.95 -16.69
CA LYS A 56 -14.23 1.28 -16.23
C LYS A 56 -14.24 2.29 -15.09
N LEU A 57 -13.23 2.24 -14.21
CA LEU A 57 -13.09 3.25 -13.17
C LEU A 57 -12.81 4.62 -13.81
N LEU A 58 -11.89 4.68 -14.76
CA LEU A 58 -11.54 5.92 -15.46
C LEU A 58 -12.72 6.51 -16.23
N ASP A 59 -13.54 5.69 -16.88
CA ASP A 59 -14.76 6.13 -17.58
C ASP A 59 -15.78 6.81 -16.65
N CYS A 60 -15.76 6.48 -15.35
CA CYS A 60 -16.63 7.07 -14.33
C CYS A 60 -16.03 8.32 -13.67
N LEU A 61 -14.81 8.73 -14.02
CA LEU A 61 -14.12 9.88 -13.44
C LEU A 61 -14.11 11.05 -14.41
N ASN A 62 -14.50 12.22 -13.91
CA ASN A 62 -14.40 13.46 -14.67
C ASN A 62 -12.98 14.04 -14.54
N ILE A 63 -12.08 13.60 -15.43
CA ILE A 63 -10.71 14.13 -15.52
C ILE A 63 -10.67 15.12 -16.68
N ALA A 64 -10.98 16.39 -16.41
CA ALA A 64 -11.07 17.43 -17.44
C ALA A 64 -9.73 18.18 -17.63
N SER A 65 -8.81 18.04 -16.69
CA SER A 65 -7.52 18.73 -16.68
C SER A 65 -6.35 17.85 -16.22
N GLU A 66 -5.13 18.23 -16.61
CA GLU A 66 -3.90 17.62 -16.12
C GLU A 66 -3.81 17.70 -14.59
N HIS A 67 -4.25 18.82 -14.00
CA HIS A 67 -4.24 19.01 -12.55
C HIS A 67 -5.18 18.02 -11.82
N GLU A 68 -6.35 17.73 -12.38
CA GLU A 68 -7.24 16.70 -11.83
C GLU A 68 -6.66 15.30 -11.97
N ALA A 69 -5.98 15.00 -13.09
CA ALA A 69 -5.32 13.72 -13.31
C ALA A 69 -4.21 13.47 -12.28
N VAL A 70 -3.37 14.48 -12.03
CA VAL A 70 -2.30 14.40 -11.03
C VAL A 70 -2.87 14.23 -9.63
N GLN A 71 -3.86 15.04 -9.23
CA GLN A 71 -4.50 14.90 -7.92
C GLN A 71 -5.13 13.52 -7.71
N LEU A 72 -5.73 12.95 -8.75
CA LEU A 72 -6.28 11.60 -8.69
C LEU A 72 -5.15 10.57 -8.47
N ALA A 73 -4.06 10.67 -9.23
CA ALA A 73 -2.91 9.78 -9.09
C ALA A 73 -2.32 9.85 -7.68
N ASP A 74 -2.08 11.05 -7.15
CA ASP A 74 -1.56 11.28 -5.80
C ASP A 74 -2.45 10.63 -4.73
N ARG A 75 -3.78 10.78 -4.88
CA ARG A 75 -4.76 10.19 -3.94
C ARG A 75 -4.73 8.66 -3.99
N VAL A 76 -4.64 8.07 -5.17
CA VAL A 76 -4.54 6.62 -5.36
C VAL A 76 -3.22 6.09 -4.79
N GLU A 77 -2.10 6.76 -5.06
CA GLU A 77 -0.79 6.38 -4.54
C GLU A 77 -0.76 6.42 -3.01
N ALA A 78 -1.28 7.49 -2.41
CA ALA A 78 -1.45 7.62 -0.95
C ALA A 78 -2.28 6.47 -0.35
N SER A 79 -3.37 6.08 -1.02
CA SER A 79 -4.22 4.94 -0.60
C SER A 79 -3.47 3.62 -0.67
N MET A 80 -2.82 3.34 -1.80
CA MET A 80 -2.06 2.11 -2.03
C MET A 80 -0.94 1.97 -1.00
N TYR A 81 -0.20 3.05 -0.75
CA TYR A 81 0.85 3.07 0.24
C TYR A 81 0.31 2.76 1.64
N THR A 82 -0.81 3.39 2.02
CA THR A 82 -1.45 3.16 3.34
C THR A 82 -1.87 1.71 3.53
N TRP A 83 -2.41 1.07 2.48
CA TRP A 83 -2.77 -0.35 2.53
C TRP A 83 -1.56 -1.27 2.57
N ARG A 84 -0.53 -1.02 1.74
CA ARG A 84 0.72 -1.78 1.74
C ARG A 84 1.38 -1.77 3.11
N ARG A 85 1.49 -0.59 3.73
CA ARG A 85 2.04 -0.43 5.08
C ARG A 85 1.26 -1.25 6.11
N LYS A 86 -0.07 -1.24 6.05
CA LYS A 86 -0.94 -2.04 6.94
C LYS A 86 -0.75 -3.54 6.75
N ALA A 87 -0.67 -4.02 5.50
CA ALA A 87 -0.46 -5.43 5.19
C ALA A 87 0.93 -5.93 5.62
N CYS A 88 1.98 -5.12 5.47
CA CYS A 88 3.31 -5.46 5.95
C CYS A 88 3.40 -5.46 7.49
N LEU A 89 2.76 -4.49 8.15
CA LEU A 89 2.66 -4.43 9.61
C LEU A 89 1.87 -5.62 10.19
N SER A 90 0.80 -6.07 9.53
CA SER A 90 0.03 -7.23 10.00
C SER A 90 0.84 -8.52 9.95
N ASN A 91 1.67 -8.71 8.92
CA ASN A 91 2.52 -9.90 8.84
C ASN A 91 3.63 -9.89 9.90
N SER A 92 4.28 -8.75 10.14
CA SER A 92 5.35 -8.67 11.15
C SER A 92 4.82 -8.78 12.59
N LYS A 93 3.67 -8.18 12.90
CA LYS A 93 3.02 -8.31 14.22
C LYS A 93 2.52 -9.72 14.50
N ASN A 94 1.97 -10.42 13.51
CA ASN A 94 1.55 -11.81 13.69
C ASN A 94 2.75 -12.72 14.00
N SER A 95 3.87 -12.56 13.29
CA SER A 95 5.06 -13.38 13.53
C SER A 95 5.67 -13.16 14.92
N TRP A 96 5.79 -11.92 15.40
CA TRP A 96 6.31 -11.67 16.75
C TRP A 96 5.35 -12.09 17.87
N ASN A 97 4.04 -11.97 17.67
CA ASN A 97 3.05 -12.46 18.62
C ASN A 97 3.05 -14.00 18.70
N LEU A 98 3.17 -14.70 17.57
CA LEU A 98 3.34 -16.16 17.52
C LEU A 98 4.61 -16.62 18.24
N VAL A 99 5.72 -15.91 18.06
CA VAL A 99 6.98 -16.21 18.77
C VAL A 99 6.83 -15.96 20.28
N LYS A 100 6.17 -14.87 20.69
CA LYS A 100 5.89 -14.60 22.11
C LYS A 100 5.02 -15.70 22.73
N ASP A 101 3.98 -16.14 22.03
CA ASP A 101 3.12 -17.24 22.48
C ASP A 101 3.89 -18.55 22.61
N LEU A 102 4.78 -18.87 21.66
CA LEU A 102 5.67 -20.03 21.73
C LEU A 102 6.61 -19.96 22.95
N MET A 103 7.25 -18.81 23.19
CA MET A 103 8.13 -18.61 24.35
C MET A 103 7.37 -18.73 25.67
N SER A 104 6.14 -18.21 25.75
CA SER A 104 5.29 -18.31 26.94
C SER A 104 4.82 -19.73 27.24
N ASN A 105 4.80 -20.60 26.23
CA ASN A 105 4.46 -22.02 26.39
C ASN A 105 5.67 -22.87 26.83
N THR A 106 6.90 -22.45 26.50
CA THR A 106 8.12 -23.15 26.92
C THR A 106 8.40 -23.01 28.42
N GLU A 107 7.99 -21.92 29.07
CA GLU A 107 8.17 -21.70 30.52
C GLU A 107 7.28 -22.59 31.42
N ARG A 108 6.34 -23.37 30.86
CA ARG A 108 5.42 -24.21 31.64
C ARG A 108 5.84 -25.67 31.80
N THR A 109 6.91 -26.12 31.15
CA THR A 109 7.26 -27.54 31.05
C THR A 109 8.42 -28.04 31.93
N ASP A 110 8.88 -27.25 32.90
CA ASP A 110 10.04 -27.64 33.76
C ASP A 110 9.67 -27.89 35.24
N LYS A 111 8.54 -28.56 35.52
CA LYS A 111 8.20 -28.96 36.91
C LYS A 111 7.70 -30.39 37.10
N ASN A 112 8.11 -31.33 36.26
CA ASN A 112 7.89 -32.76 36.54
C ASN A 112 9.10 -33.62 36.17
N TYR A 113 10.20 -33.45 36.90
CA TYR A 113 11.16 -34.52 37.12
C TYR A 113 11.83 -34.34 38.48
N VAL A 114 11.62 -35.30 39.38
CA VAL A 114 12.54 -35.94 40.35
C VAL A 114 11.76 -36.45 41.57
N MET A 115 11.85 -37.78 41.73
CA MET A 115 11.54 -38.69 42.86
C MET A 115 10.17 -38.62 43.54
#